data_AF-A0A920MEF3-F1
#
_entry.id   AF-A0A920MEF3-F1
#
_cell.length_a   1.000
_cell.length_b   1.000
_cell.length_c   1.000
_cell.angle_alpha   90.00
_cell.angle_beta   90.00
_cell.angle_gamma   90.00
#
_symmetry.space_group_name_H-M   'P 1'
#
loop_
_entity.id
_entity.type
_entity.pdbx_description
1 polymer ?
#
loop_
_entity_poly.entity_id
_entity_poly.type
_entity_poly.pdbx_seq_one_letter_code
_entity_poly.pdbx_strand_id
1 'polypeptide(L)'
;MDGNVKRVLSRHFFVEGDLNKADLKKRMWKLSEMCTPDSNYDVYTQAIMDLGATICLPKKYDCINCPVNESCIAKKKNKVELIPYKKIKKQKKRIEYNFLVIRSNDRFLLKAKRNQRYLAGLMVIPNSRDE
;
A
#
# COMPACT_ATOMS: atom_id res chain seq x y z
N MET A 1 -4.74 -3.34 8.41
CA MET A 1 -3.49 -4.05 8.05
C MET A 1 -2.76 -3.31 6.94
N ASP A 2 -1.51 -2.97 7.21
CA ASP A 2 -0.56 -2.32 6.30
C ASP A 2 -0.21 -3.18 5.06
N GLY A 3 0.25 -2.53 3.98
CA GLY A 3 0.62 -3.19 2.72
C GLY A 3 1.85 -4.10 2.80
N ASN A 4 2.81 -3.79 3.68
CA ASN A 4 3.99 -4.63 3.93
C ASN A 4 3.58 -5.92 4.61
N VAL A 5 2.80 -5.83 5.68
CA VAL A 5 2.27 -6.98 6.44
C VAL A 5 1.44 -7.90 5.54
N LYS A 6 0.54 -7.33 4.72
CA LYS A 6 -0.23 -8.11 3.73
C LYS A 6 0.67 -8.92 2.79
N ARG A 7 1.76 -8.34 2.31
CA ARG A 7 2.69 -9.00 1.39
C ARG A 7 3.47 -10.12 2.06
N VAL A 8 3.98 -9.88 3.28
CA VAL A 8 4.68 -10.89 4.08
C VAL A 8 3.76 -12.08 4.33
N LEU A 9 2.57 -11.84 4.91
CA LEU A 9 1.62 -12.90 5.26
C LEU A 9 1.10 -13.65 4.01
N SER A 10 0.79 -12.94 2.93
CA SER A 10 0.30 -13.60 1.71
C SER A 10 1.36 -14.48 1.06
N ARG A 11 2.65 -14.08 1.07
CA ARG A 11 3.75 -14.93 0.60
C ARG A 11 3.99 -16.10 1.55
N HIS A 12 4.01 -15.84 2.85
CA HIS A 12 4.27 -16.86 3.85
C HIS A 12 3.23 -17.98 3.79
N PHE A 13 1.94 -17.63 3.76
CA PHE A 13 0.82 -18.58 3.71
C PHE A 13 0.33 -18.93 2.30
N PHE A 14 1.01 -18.43 1.26
CA PHE A 14 0.64 -18.63 -0.15
C PHE A 14 -0.83 -18.32 -0.45
N VAL A 15 -1.26 -17.12 -0.08
CA VAL A 15 -2.62 -16.62 -0.33
C VAL A 15 -2.70 -16.02 -1.72
N GLU A 16 -3.32 -16.75 -2.64
CA GLU A 16 -3.51 -16.35 -4.03
C GLU A 16 -4.76 -15.47 -4.20
N GLY A 17 -4.74 -14.61 -5.23
CA GLY A 17 -5.88 -13.77 -5.61
C GLY A 17 -5.84 -12.31 -5.11
N ASP A 18 -6.83 -11.52 -5.54
CA ASP A 18 -6.96 -10.10 -5.19
C ASP A 18 -7.31 -9.94 -3.71
N LEU A 19 -6.30 -9.62 -2.88
CA LEU A 19 -6.44 -9.41 -1.42
C LEU A 19 -7.40 -8.27 -1.04
N ASN A 20 -7.95 -7.53 -2.00
CA ASN A 20 -9.01 -6.55 -1.76
C ASN A 20 -10.42 -7.15 -1.82
N LYS A 21 -10.59 -8.39 -2.32
CA LYS A 21 -11.88 -9.09 -2.23
C LYS A 21 -12.22 -9.37 -0.77
N ALA A 22 -13.52 -9.30 -0.44
CA ALA A 22 -13.98 -9.32 0.95
C ALA A 22 -13.61 -10.63 1.68
N ASP A 23 -13.72 -11.76 1.00
CA ASP A 23 -13.36 -13.10 1.47
C ASP A 23 -11.85 -13.19 1.80
N LEU A 24 -10.99 -12.77 0.87
CA LEU A 24 -9.54 -12.79 1.07
C LEU A 24 -9.11 -11.77 2.12
N LYS A 25 -9.75 -10.60 2.18
CA LYS A 25 -9.49 -9.61 3.24
C LYS A 25 -9.80 -10.20 4.62
N LYS A 26 -10.92 -10.92 4.79
CA LYS A 26 -11.25 -11.62 6.04
C LYS A 26 -10.22 -12.71 6.36
N ARG A 27 -9.83 -13.52 5.37
CA ARG A 27 -8.79 -14.55 5.53
C ARG A 27 -7.46 -13.94 6.00
N MET A 28 -7.05 -12.82 5.41
CA MET A 28 -5.81 -12.12 5.79
C MET A 28 -5.87 -11.63 7.23
N TRP A 29 -6.99 -11.06 7.68
CA TRP A 29 -7.16 -10.64 9.08
C TRP A 29 -7.06 -11.82 10.04
N LYS A 30 -7.73 -12.94 9.73
CA LYS A 30 -7.63 -14.17 10.54
C LYS A 30 -6.18 -14.67 10.64
N LEU A 31 -5.42 -14.66 9.54
CA LEU A 31 -4.00 -15.03 9.57
C LEU A 31 -3.17 -14.05 10.41
N SER A 32 -3.46 -12.75 10.31
CA SER A 32 -2.78 -11.73 11.11
C SER A 32 -3.02 -11.93 12.59
N GLU A 33 -4.26 -12.18 13.00
CA GLU A 33 -4.65 -12.47 14.39
C GLU A 33 -3.96 -13.74 14.88
N MET A 34 -4.00 -14.83 14.11
CA MET A 34 -3.35 -16.10 14.46
C MET A 34 -1.83 -15.99 14.67
N CYS A 35 -1.16 -15.07 13.95
CA CYS A 35 0.28 -14.88 14.09
C CYS A 35 0.66 -13.84 15.15
N THR A 36 -0.30 -13.04 15.63
CA THR A 36 0.00 -12.01 16.62
C THR A 36 0.05 -12.66 18.00
N PRO A 37 1.20 -12.58 18.71
CA PRO A 37 1.32 -13.17 20.03
C PRO A 37 0.53 -12.36 21.08
N ASP A 38 0.06 -13.03 22.14
CA ASP A 38 -0.66 -12.37 23.24
C ASP A 38 0.24 -11.41 24.04
N SER A 39 1.55 -11.65 24.03
CA SER A 39 2.58 -10.80 24.65
C SER A 39 3.60 -10.33 23.61
N ASN A 40 4.22 -9.16 23.81
CA ASN A 40 5.16 -8.54 22.87
C ASN A 40 4.57 -8.30 21.46
N TYR A 41 3.26 -8.05 21.38
CA TYR A 41 2.56 -7.81 20.11
C TYR A 41 3.06 -6.56 19.38
N ASP A 42 3.56 -5.58 20.12
CA ASP A 42 4.18 -4.34 19.63
C ASP A 42 5.49 -4.63 18.90
N VAL A 43 6.36 -5.44 19.52
CA VAL A 43 7.62 -5.92 18.91
C VAL A 43 7.31 -6.75 17.67
N TYR A 44 6.36 -7.69 17.76
CA TYR A 44 5.94 -8.49 16.61
C TYR A 44 5.41 -7.60 15.46
N THR A 45 4.55 -6.63 15.79
CA THR A 45 3.93 -5.72 14.81
C THR A 45 5.00 -4.90 14.10
N GLN A 46 5.98 -4.37 14.83
CA GLN A 46 7.10 -3.64 14.25
C GLN A 46 7.98 -4.57 13.40
N ALA A 47 8.34 -5.75 13.92
CA ALA A 47 9.17 -6.71 13.21
C ALA A 47 8.57 -7.17 11.88
N ILE A 48 7.26 -7.44 11.81
CA ILE A 48 6.63 -7.85 10.55
C ILE A 48 6.51 -6.69 9.55
N MET A 49 6.33 -5.45 10.02
CA MET A 49 6.38 -4.26 9.17
C MET A 49 7.77 -4.07 8.58
N ASP A 50 8.81 -4.15 9.40
CA ASP A 50 10.22 -4.00 9.00
C ASP A 50 10.64 -5.11 8.05
N LEU A 51 10.29 -6.36 8.36
CA LEU A 51 10.51 -7.51 7.47
C LEU A 51 9.94 -7.25 6.08
N GLY A 52 8.72 -6.71 6.00
CA GLY A 52 8.12 -6.35 4.73
C GLY A 52 8.83 -5.16 4.05
N ALA A 53 9.28 -4.18 4.82
CA ALA A 53 9.92 -2.97 4.31
C ALA A 53 11.36 -3.18 3.82
N THR A 54 12.12 -4.10 4.40
CA THR A 54 13.56 -4.24 4.15
C THR A 54 13.95 -5.52 3.40
N ILE A 55 13.27 -6.63 3.67
CA ILE A 55 13.67 -7.96 3.15
C ILE A 55 12.63 -8.50 2.17
N CYS A 56 11.36 -8.60 2.58
CA CYS A 56 10.29 -9.18 1.77
C CYS A 56 9.69 -8.13 0.82
N LEU A 57 10.53 -7.51 0.00
CA LEU A 57 10.19 -6.39 -0.89
C LEU A 57 9.32 -6.83 -2.10
N PRO A 58 8.56 -5.91 -2.74
CA PRO A 58 7.70 -6.27 -3.88
C PRO A 58 8.42 -6.81 -5.12
N LYS A 59 9.72 -6.48 -5.30
CA LYS A 59 10.53 -6.93 -6.44
C LYS A 59 11.87 -7.52 -5.98
N LYS A 60 12.75 -6.71 -5.41
CA LYS A 60 14.07 -7.13 -4.93
C LYS A 60 13.98 -7.76 -3.54
N TYR A 61 13.22 -8.85 -3.39
CA TYR A 61 13.11 -9.56 -2.12
C TYR A 61 14.36 -10.40 -1.85
N ASP A 62 14.75 -10.50 -0.58
CA ASP A 62 15.88 -11.32 -0.15
C ASP A 62 15.40 -12.52 0.66
N CYS A 63 15.06 -13.60 -0.05
CA CYS A 63 14.61 -14.83 0.62
C CYS A 63 15.74 -15.58 1.33
N ILE A 64 17.01 -15.31 1.01
CA ILE A 64 18.16 -15.97 1.63
C ILE A 64 18.31 -15.44 3.06
N ASN A 65 18.27 -14.12 3.23
CA ASN A 65 18.39 -13.47 4.54
C ASN A 65 17.05 -13.31 5.28
N CYS A 66 15.96 -13.86 4.76
CA CYS A 66 14.64 -13.77 5.40
C CYS A 66 14.57 -14.70 6.63
N PRO A 67 14.23 -14.19 7.83
CA PRO A 67 14.21 -14.98 9.06
C PRO A 67 13.12 -16.06 9.08
N VAL A 68 12.13 -15.96 8.20
CA VAL A 68 11.02 -16.94 8.06
C VAL A 68 11.06 -17.69 6.74
N ASN A 69 12.24 -17.76 6.09
CA ASN A 69 12.37 -18.36 4.77
C ASN A 69 12.05 -19.86 4.76
N GLU A 70 12.38 -20.58 5.84
CA GLU A 70 12.24 -22.04 5.92
C GLU A 70 10.79 -22.49 5.97
N SER A 71 9.89 -21.67 6.52
CA SER A 71 8.46 -21.95 6.62
C SER A 71 7.64 -21.25 5.54
N CYS A 72 8.22 -20.30 4.79
CA CYS A 72 7.53 -19.55 3.74
C CYS A 72 7.11 -20.44 2.56
N ILE A 73 5.80 -20.60 2.36
CA ILE A 73 5.24 -21.48 1.33
C ILE A 73 5.52 -20.93 -0.09
N ALA A 74 5.43 -19.61 -0.30
CA ALA A 74 5.78 -19.04 -1.61
C ALA A 74 7.25 -19.26 -1.99
N LYS A 75 8.17 -19.26 -1.02
CA LYS A 75 9.59 -19.59 -1.24
C LYS A 75 9.74 -21.06 -1.60
N LYS A 76 9.14 -21.98 -0.83
CA LYS A 76 9.16 -23.43 -1.13
C LYS A 76 8.62 -23.75 -2.52
N LYS A 77 7.62 -22.98 -2.99
CA LYS A 77 7.02 -23.14 -4.31
C LYS A 77 7.71 -22.36 -5.43
N ASN A 78 8.78 -21.61 -5.15
CA ASN A 78 9.42 -20.70 -6.11
C ASN A 78 8.45 -19.70 -6.78
N LYS A 79 7.51 -19.14 -5.99
CA LYS A 79 6.43 -18.26 -6.48
C LYS A 79 6.34 -16.92 -5.75
N VAL A 80 7.40 -16.50 -5.06
CA VAL A 80 7.44 -15.26 -4.26
C VAL A 80 7.12 -14.02 -5.10
N GLU A 81 7.55 -13.99 -6.36
CA GLU A 81 7.29 -12.88 -7.28
C GLU A 81 5.83 -12.77 -7.77
N LEU A 82 5.09 -13.90 -7.74
CA LEU A 82 3.69 -13.98 -8.17
C LEU A 82 2.72 -13.49 -7.08
N ILE A 83 3.19 -13.40 -5.83
CA ILE A 83 2.37 -13.07 -4.66
C ILE A 83 2.82 -11.75 -4.04
N PRO A 84 1.90 -10.82 -3.70
CA PRO A 84 0.45 -10.90 -3.91
C PRO A 84 0.06 -10.69 -5.38
N TYR A 85 -1.15 -11.14 -5.74
CA TYR A 85 -1.73 -10.89 -7.06
C TYR A 85 -1.72 -9.40 -7.40
N LYS A 86 -1.08 -9.06 -8.52
CA LYS A 86 -1.07 -7.69 -9.04
C LYS A 86 -2.26 -7.49 -9.96
N LYS A 87 -3.22 -6.71 -9.50
CA LYS A 87 -4.37 -6.29 -10.32
C LYS A 87 -3.88 -5.46 -11.51
N ILE A 88 -4.43 -5.76 -12.69
CA ILE A 88 -4.24 -4.94 -13.89
C ILE A 88 -4.75 -3.53 -13.59
N LYS A 89 -3.88 -2.53 -13.76
CA LYS A 89 -4.23 -1.14 -13.51
C LYS A 89 -5.24 -0.69 -14.57
N LYS A 90 -6.37 -0.13 -14.14
CA LYS A 90 -7.28 0.57 -15.06
C LYS A 90 -6.56 1.77 -15.66
N GLN A 91 -6.88 2.08 -16.92
CA GLN A 91 -6.38 3.29 -17.57
C GLN A 91 -6.83 4.51 -16.75
N LYS A 92 -5.88 5.39 -16.43
CA LYS A 92 -6.19 6.62 -15.70
C LYS A 92 -6.88 7.58 -16.67
N LYS A 93 -7.97 8.22 -16.24
CA LYS A 93 -8.57 9.33 -17.00
C LYS A 93 -7.58 10.50 -17.00
N ARG A 94 -7.25 11.02 -18.18
CA ARG A 94 -6.55 12.31 -18.31
C ARG A 94 -7.53 13.41 -17.91
N ILE A 95 -7.09 14.30 -17.03
CA ILE A 95 -7.86 15.46 -16.60
C ILE A 95 -6.96 16.67 -16.80
N GLU A 96 -7.46 17.69 -17.47
CA GLU A 96 -6.75 18.92 -17.73
C GLU A 96 -7.26 20.02 -16.79
N TYR A 97 -6.33 20.84 -16.30
CA TYR A 97 -6.61 21.95 -15.40
C TYR A 97 -5.86 23.17 -15.90
N ASN A 98 -6.57 24.29 -15.98
CA ASN A 98 -5.98 25.60 -16.20
C ASN A 98 -5.75 26.26 -14.86
N PHE A 99 -4.52 26.72 -14.61
CA PHE A 99 -4.14 27.40 -13.38
C PHE A 99 -3.88 28.88 -13.67
N LEU A 100 -4.49 29.75 -12.88
CA LEU A 100 -4.32 31.19 -12.94
C LEU A 100 -3.46 31.64 -11.76
N VAL A 101 -2.22 32.02 -12.05
CA VAL A 101 -1.26 32.53 -11.06
C VAL A 101 -1.40 34.04 -10.98
N ILE A 102 -1.90 34.53 -9.85
CA ILE A 102 -2.04 35.96 -9.58
C ILE A 102 -1.02 36.34 -8.51
N ARG A 103 -0.12 37.26 -8.84
CA ARG A 103 0.92 37.80 -7.95
C ARG A 103 0.66 39.28 -7.68
N SER A 104 0.87 39.70 -6.43
CA SER A 104 0.92 41.10 -6.03
C SER A 104 2.09 41.30 -5.08
N ASN A 105 3.10 42.07 -5.49
CA ASN A 105 4.41 42.12 -4.83
C ASN A 105 4.95 40.72 -4.59
N ASP A 106 5.33 40.35 -3.37
CA ASP A 106 5.83 39.01 -3.03
C ASP A 106 4.76 38.06 -2.51
N ARG A 107 3.49 38.33 -2.84
CA ARG A 107 2.35 37.48 -2.45
C ARG A 107 1.69 36.85 -3.67
N PHE A 108 1.17 35.65 -3.47
CA PHE A 108 0.37 34.92 -4.47
C PHE A 108 -1.05 34.70 -3.95
N LEU A 109 -2.03 34.81 -4.85
CA LEU A 109 -3.41 34.47 -4.52
C LEU A 109 -3.58 32.94 -4.48
N LEU A 110 -4.15 32.46 -3.38
CA LEU A 110 -4.58 31.08 -3.21
C LEU A 110 -6.06 31.04 -2.83
N LYS A 111 -6.77 30.00 -3.27
CA LYS A 111 -8.14 29.72 -2.86
C LYS A 111 -8.21 28.45 -2.02
N ALA A 112 -9.02 28.46 -0.97
CA ALA A 112 -9.30 27.25 -0.20
C ALA A 112 -10.21 26.32 -1.01
N LYS A 113 -9.79 25.07 -1.20
CA LYS A 113 -10.60 24.08 -1.92
C LYS A 113 -11.62 23.45 -0.97
N ARG A 114 -12.84 24.01 -0.92
CA ARG A 114 -13.94 23.51 -0.09
C ARG A 114 -14.87 22.59 -0.90
N ASN A 115 -15.39 21.54 -0.27
CA ASN A 115 -16.45 20.66 -0.81
C ASN A 115 -16.14 20.00 -2.17
N GLN A 116 -14.90 19.56 -2.38
CA GLN A 116 -14.47 18.89 -3.62
C GLN A 116 -13.99 17.46 -3.33
N ARG A 117 -14.12 16.55 -4.29
CA ARG A 117 -13.69 15.15 -4.11
C ARG A 117 -12.17 15.00 -3.91
N TYR A 118 -11.37 15.88 -4.50
CA TYR A 118 -9.91 15.81 -4.46
C TYR A 118 -9.32 17.07 -3.84
N LEU A 119 -8.30 16.93 -2.98
CA LEU A 119 -7.58 18.05 -2.35
C LEU A 119 -8.46 18.96 -1.50
N ALA A 120 -9.58 18.46 -0.96
CA ALA A 120 -10.43 19.22 -0.05
C ALA A 120 -9.64 19.70 1.17
N GLY A 121 -9.88 20.93 1.59
CA GLY A 121 -9.21 21.56 2.73
C GLY A 121 -7.84 22.18 2.42
N LEU A 122 -7.28 21.95 1.23
CA LEU A 122 -6.00 22.53 0.84
C LEU A 122 -6.17 23.92 0.22
N MET A 123 -5.17 24.77 0.42
CA MET A 123 -5.00 26.01 -0.35
C MET A 123 -4.40 25.66 -1.71
N VAL A 124 -5.03 26.11 -2.78
CA VAL A 124 -4.60 25.83 -4.16
C VAL A 124 -4.55 27.12 -4.98
N ILE A 125 -3.70 27.12 -6.01
CA ILE A 125 -3.73 28.17 -7.03
C ILE A 125 -5.12 28.18 -7.68
N PRO A 126 -5.74 29.35 -7.90
CA PRO A 126 -6.99 29.45 -8.64
C PRO A 126 -6.93 28.65 -9.93
N ASN A 127 -7.87 27.73 -10.11
CA ASN A 127 -7.90 26.84 -11.25
C ASN A 127 -9.32 26.55 -11.74
N SER A 128 -9.43 26.29 -13.04
CA SER A 128 -10.61 25.70 -13.69
C SER A 128 -10.23 24.33 -14.25
N ARG A 129 -11.23 23.48 -14.43
CA ARG A 129 -11.07 22.16 -15.05
C ARG A 129 -11.74 22.25 -16.41
N ASP A 130 -11.04 21.82 -17.45
CA ASP A 130 -11.66 21.64 -18.76
C ASP A 130 -12.51 20.36 -18.70
N GLU A 131 -13.77 20.43 -19.15
CA GLU A 131 -14.73 19.32 -19.07
C GLU A 131 -14.28 18.07 -19.82
#